data_AF-A0A954D2J7-F1
#
_entry.id   AF-A0A954D2J7-F1
#
_cell.length_a   1.000
_cell.length_b   1.000
_cell.length_c   1.000
_cell.angle_alpha   90.00
_cell.angle_beta   90.00
_cell.angle_gamma   90.00
#
_symmetry.space_group_name_H-M   'P 1'
#
loop_
_entity.id
_entity.type
_entity.pdbx_description
1 polymer ?
#
loop_
_entity_poly.entity_id
_entity_poly.type
_entity_poly.pdbx_seq_one_letter_code
_entity_poly.pdbx_strand_id
1 'polypeptide(L)'
;MTRVLLAMSGGVDSSACAVLLQQAGHEVVGVFMRNGVAGAEAEKAKSCCSASDARDAAAVADRLGIAFYSVDYATEFAGLIEHFAAEYRRGRTPNPCVLCNQQLKFGHLFTLARSVGAERVATGHYARVADGRLHRAEDRAKDQSYYL
;
A
#
# COMPACT_ATOMS: atom_id res chain seq x y z
N MET A 1 13.52 -7.69 -17.85
CA MET A 1 12.50 -8.32 -17.01
C MET A 1 12.95 -8.18 -15.57
N THR A 2 12.13 -7.58 -14.72
CA THR A 2 12.46 -7.27 -13.32
C THR A 2 11.34 -7.78 -12.44
N ARG A 3 11.66 -8.33 -11.28
CA ARG A 3 10.68 -8.75 -10.28
C ARG A 3 10.25 -7.55 -9.41
N VAL A 4 8.95 -7.31 -9.34
CA VAL A 4 8.35 -6.14 -8.68
C VAL A 4 7.41 -6.60 -7.57
N LEU A 5 7.66 -6.15 -6.35
CA LEU A 5 6.69 -6.29 -5.26
C LEU A 5 5.67 -5.16 -5.35
N LEU A 6 4.41 -5.50 -5.58
CA LEU A 6 3.30 -4.56 -5.69
C LEU A 6 2.45 -4.57 -4.41
N ALA A 7 2.34 -3.41 -3.76
CA ALA A 7 1.37 -3.22 -2.68
C ALA A 7 -0.05 -3.14 -3.28
N MET A 8 -0.85 -4.18 -3.03
CA MET A 8 -2.23 -4.30 -3.49
C MET A 8 -3.19 -4.00 -2.34
N SER A 9 -4.07 -3.01 -2.54
CA SER A 9 -5.01 -2.55 -1.52
C SER A 9 -6.42 -3.13 -1.67
N GLY A 10 -6.68 -3.89 -2.74
CA GLY A 10 -8.04 -4.27 -3.17
C GLY A 10 -8.70 -3.21 -4.06
N GLY A 11 -8.20 -1.97 -4.02
CA GLY A 11 -8.67 -0.89 -4.88
C GLY A 11 -8.21 -0.97 -6.35
N VAL A 12 -8.94 -0.26 -7.21
CA VAL A 12 -8.76 -0.25 -8.66
C VAL A 12 -7.36 0.23 -9.09
N ASP A 13 -6.77 1.22 -8.41
CA ASP A 13 -5.49 1.78 -8.81
C ASP A 13 -4.35 0.76 -8.68
N SER A 14 -4.32 0.00 -7.58
CA SER A 14 -3.37 -1.09 -7.42
C SER A 14 -3.60 -2.23 -8.41
N SER A 15 -4.85 -2.53 -8.75
CA SER A 15 -5.20 -3.56 -9.73
C SER A 15 -4.78 -3.16 -11.14
N ALA A 16 -5.02 -1.91 -11.54
CA ALA A 16 -4.54 -1.37 -12.80
C ALA A 16 -3.00 -1.35 -12.87
N CYS A 17 -2.33 -0.99 -11.77
CA CYS A 17 -0.88 -1.06 -11.66
C CYS A 17 -0.35 -2.49 -11.92
N ALA A 18 -1.00 -3.52 -11.37
CA ALA A 18 -0.63 -4.91 -11.61
C ALA A 18 -0.67 -5.28 -13.10
N VAL A 19 -1.77 -4.92 -13.78
CA VAL A 19 -1.95 -5.16 -15.22
C VAL A 19 -0.89 -4.44 -16.04
N LEU A 20 -0.65 -3.15 -15.75
CA LEU A 20 0.34 -2.34 -16.48
C LEU A 20 1.77 -2.88 -16.31
N LEU A 21 2.13 -3.36 -15.12
CA LEU A 21 3.44 -3.98 -14.87
C LEU A 21 3.60 -5.29 -15.66
N GLN A 22 2.57 -6.14 -15.69
CA GLN A 22 2.60 -7.37 -16.50
C GLN A 22 2.70 -7.07 -18.00
N GLN A 23 1.94 -6.10 -18.49
CA GLN A 23 2.00 -5.64 -19.90
C GLN A 23 3.38 -5.10 -20.27
N ALA A 24 4.08 -4.46 -19.32
CA ALA A 24 5.46 -4.02 -19.48
C ALA A 24 6.50 -5.16 -19.36
N GLY A 25 6.06 -6.41 -19.15
CA GLY A 25 6.94 -7.59 -19.10
C GLY A 25 7.66 -7.79 -17.76
N HIS A 26 7.11 -7.25 -16.67
CA HIS A 26 7.62 -7.49 -15.31
C HIS A 26 7.02 -8.74 -14.67
N GLU A 27 7.80 -9.42 -13.83
CA GLU A 27 7.27 -10.42 -12.90
C GLU A 27 6.69 -9.67 -11.70
N VAL A 28 5.41 -9.87 -11.40
CA VAL A 28 4.73 -9.18 -10.31
C VAL A 28 4.51 -10.15 -9.16
N VAL A 29 4.80 -9.70 -7.94
CA VAL A 29 4.39 -10.34 -6.69
C VAL A 29 3.50 -9.37 -5.94
N GLY A 30 2.27 -9.76 -5.63
CA GLY A 30 1.33 -8.95 -4.88
C GLY A 30 1.51 -9.09 -3.37
N VAL A 31 1.34 -7.99 -2.63
CA VAL A 31 1.26 -8.02 -1.17
C VAL A 31 0.14 -7.13 -0.66
N PHE A 32 -0.67 -7.65 0.26
CA PHE A 32 -1.65 -6.89 1.02
C PHE A 32 -1.17 -6.67 2.46
N MET A 33 -1.09 -5.42 2.88
CA MET A 33 -0.70 -5.03 4.23
C MET A 33 -1.95 -4.87 5.09
N ARG A 34 -2.12 -5.75 6.07
CA ARG A 34 -3.22 -5.69 7.03
C ARG A 34 -2.83 -4.75 8.16
N ASN A 35 -3.53 -3.63 8.25
CA ASN A 35 -3.23 -2.59 9.21
C ASN A 35 -4.46 -2.37 10.10
N GLY A 36 -4.45 -2.95 11.30
CA GLY A 36 -5.47 -2.70 12.31
C GLY A 36 -6.76 -3.52 12.16
N VAL A 37 -7.26 -3.93 13.32
CA VAL A 37 -8.48 -4.71 13.62
C VAL A 37 -8.45 -6.20 13.20
N ALA A 38 -8.15 -7.05 14.19
CA ALA A 38 -8.51 -8.47 14.20
C ALA A 38 -9.79 -8.65 15.02
N GLY A 39 -10.66 -9.57 14.59
CA GLY A 39 -11.88 -9.94 15.33
C GLY A 39 -13.18 -9.35 14.78
N ALA A 40 -14.30 -9.68 15.42
CA ALA A 40 -15.67 -9.41 14.95
C ALA A 40 -16.01 -7.90 14.76
N GLU A 41 -15.18 -7.00 15.27
CA GLU A 41 -15.32 -5.55 15.09
C GLU A 41 -14.79 -5.07 13.73
N ALA A 42 -13.87 -5.83 13.10
CA ALA A 42 -13.36 -5.55 11.76
C ALA A 42 -14.42 -5.73 10.66
N GLU A 43 -15.42 -6.60 10.89
CA GLU A 43 -16.52 -6.83 9.93
C GLU A 43 -17.58 -5.72 9.93
N LYS A 44 -17.64 -4.92 11.00
CA LYS A 44 -18.69 -3.90 11.18
C LYS A 44 -18.25 -2.50 10.73
N ALA A 45 -16.94 -2.23 10.70
CA ALA A 45 -16.41 -0.95 10.24
C ALA A 45 -15.95 -1.07 8.78
N LYS A 46 -16.52 -0.23 7.89
CA LYS A 46 -15.97 0.05 6.55
C LYS A 46 -14.63 0.78 6.68
N SER A 47 -13.62 0.11 7.24
CA SER A 47 -12.25 0.62 7.31
C SER A 47 -11.48 0.15 6.08
N CYS A 48 -10.56 0.99 5.60
CA CYS A 48 -9.70 0.83 4.41
C CYS A 48 -8.74 -0.38 4.47
N CYS A 49 -8.93 -1.30 5.41
CA CYS A 49 -8.07 -2.45 5.71
C CYS A 49 -8.91 -3.68 6.08
N SER A 50 -10.07 -3.82 5.44
CA SER A 50 -11.05 -4.84 5.79
C SER A 50 -10.72 -6.21 5.21
N ALA A 51 -11.31 -7.27 5.78
CA ALA A 51 -11.23 -8.62 5.20
C ALA A 51 -11.83 -8.70 3.78
N SER A 52 -12.71 -7.77 3.39
CA SER A 52 -13.15 -7.63 1.99
C SER A 52 -12.06 -7.11 1.08
N ASP A 53 -11.30 -6.08 1.47
CA ASP A 53 -10.24 -5.51 0.64
C ASP A 53 -9.12 -6.53 0.37
N ALA A 54 -8.79 -7.34 1.39
CA ALA A 54 -7.84 -8.44 1.24
C ALA A 54 -8.35 -9.51 0.26
N ARG A 55 -9.66 -9.81 0.29
CA ARG A 55 -10.29 -10.76 -0.65
C ARG A 55 -10.31 -10.21 -2.07
N ASP A 56 -10.61 -8.92 -2.26
CA ASP A 56 -10.60 -8.28 -3.57
C ASP A 56 -9.18 -8.27 -4.17
N ALA A 57 -8.18 -7.93 -3.35
CA ALA A 57 -6.78 -7.99 -3.75
C ALA A 57 -6.35 -9.41 -4.16
N ALA A 58 -6.72 -10.42 -3.36
CA ALA A 58 -6.43 -11.82 -3.66
C ALA A 58 -7.14 -12.29 -4.94
N ALA A 59 -8.41 -11.93 -5.13
CA ALA A 59 -9.18 -12.30 -6.32
C ALA A 59 -8.61 -11.67 -7.60
N VAL A 60 -8.15 -10.41 -7.54
CA VAL A 60 -7.45 -9.77 -8.65
C VAL A 60 -6.12 -10.48 -8.93
N ALA A 61 -5.33 -10.76 -7.89
CA ALA A 61 -4.04 -11.44 -8.06
C ALA A 61 -4.21 -12.83 -8.68
N ASP A 62 -5.18 -13.62 -8.21
CA ASP A 62 -5.52 -14.94 -8.76
C ASP A 62 -5.91 -14.86 -10.23
N ARG A 63 -6.80 -13.92 -10.59
CA ARG A 63 -7.22 -13.69 -11.97
C ARG A 63 -6.07 -13.29 -12.90
N LEU A 64 -5.04 -12.62 -12.36
CA LEU A 64 -3.85 -12.20 -13.10
C LEU A 64 -2.70 -13.22 -13.04
N GLY A 65 -2.85 -14.33 -12.32
CA GLY A 65 -1.79 -15.32 -12.12
C GLY A 65 -0.59 -14.79 -11.33
N ILE A 66 -0.83 -13.88 -10.38
CA ILE A 66 0.19 -13.21 -9.57
C ILE A 66 0.32 -13.91 -8.22
N ALA A 67 1.55 -14.26 -7.83
CA ALA A 67 1.82 -14.74 -6.47
C ALA A 67 1.45 -13.66 -5.45
N PHE A 68 0.66 -14.00 -4.44
CA PHE A 68 0.07 -13.04 -3.52
C PHE A 68 0.30 -13.41 -2.06
N TYR A 69 0.71 -12.43 -1.26
CA TYR A 69 0.95 -12.57 0.18
C TYR A 69 0.13 -11.57 0.97
N SER A 70 -0.19 -11.91 2.21
CA SER A 70 -0.73 -10.97 3.19
C SER A 70 0.18 -10.89 4.39
N VAL A 71 0.50 -9.67 4.82
CA VAL A 71 1.39 -9.40 5.95
C VAL A 71 0.63 -8.56 6.98
N ASP A 72 0.77 -8.92 8.25
CA ASP A 72 0.14 -8.23 9.36
C ASP A 72 1.09 -7.16 9.93
N TYR A 73 0.61 -5.91 9.97
CA TYR A 73 1.28 -4.75 10.55
C TYR A 73 0.44 -4.09 11.64
N ALA A 74 -0.43 -4.86 12.31
CA ALA A 74 -1.32 -4.33 13.34
C ALA A 74 -0.56 -3.65 14.51
N THR A 75 0.59 -4.19 14.91
CA THR A 75 1.40 -3.63 16.01
C THR A 75 1.98 -2.27 15.63
N GLU A 76 2.58 -2.17 14.45
CA GLU A 76 3.16 -0.95 13.90
C GLU A 76 2.08 0.11 13.70
N PHE A 77 0.91 -0.31 13.19
CA PHE A 77 -0.23 0.57 13.02
C PHE A 77 -0.76 1.08 14.37
N ALA A 78 -0.82 0.25 15.40
CA ALA A 78 -1.25 0.66 16.74
C ALA A 78 -0.35 1.76 17.33
N GLY A 79 0.98 1.65 17.15
CA GLY A 79 1.92 2.71 17.55
C GLY A 79 1.65 4.04 16.84
N LEU A 80 1.29 3.98 15.56
CA LEU A 80 0.92 5.15 14.77
C LEU A 80 -0.38 5.80 15.28
N ILE A 81 -1.38 4.99 15.65
CA ILE A 81 -2.63 5.47 16.26
C ILE A 81 -2.37 6.19 17.59
N GLU A 82 -1.51 5.66 18.45
CA GLU A 82 -1.18 6.32 19.72
C GLU A 82 -0.49 7.68 19.48
N HIS A 83 0.41 7.75 18.49
CA HIS A 83 1.00 9.03 18.09
C HIS A 83 -0.07 10.05 17.69
N PHE A 84 -1.03 9.67 16.84
CA PHE A 84 -2.11 10.59 16.44
C PHE A 84 -2.99 11.01 17.60
N ALA A 85 -3.34 10.08 18.49
CA ALA A 85 -4.11 10.41 19.69
C ALA A 85 -3.38 11.44 20.56
N ALA A 86 -2.06 11.29 20.73
CA ALA A 86 -1.25 12.26 21.45
C ALA A 86 -1.20 13.64 20.78
N GLU A 87 -1.11 13.71 19.44
CA GLU A 87 -1.12 14.97 18.70
C GLU A 87 -2.46 15.70 18.81
N TYR A 88 -3.58 14.97 18.73
CA TYR A 88 -4.91 15.54 18.97
C TYR A 88 -5.06 16.08 20.40
N ARG A 89 -4.57 15.35 21.42
CA ARG A 89 -4.57 15.84 22.81
C ARG A 89 -3.78 17.14 22.99
N ARG A 90 -2.82 17.41 22.10
CA ARG A 90 -2.03 18.65 22.07
C ARG A 90 -2.66 19.77 21.23
N GLY A 91 -3.89 19.58 20.75
CA GLY A 91 -4.61 20.55 19.92
C GLY A 91 -4.08 20.68 18.49
N ARG A 92 -3.33 19.68 18.00
CA ARG A 92 -2.82 19.65 16.62
C ARG A 92 -3.67 18.76 15.73
N THR A 93 -3.57 18.98 14.43
CA THR A 93 -4.22 18.17 13.39
C THR A 93 -3.15 17.43 12.60
N PRO A 94 -2.74 16.22 13.02
CA PRO A 94 -1.74 15.44 12.31
C PRO A 94 -2.28 14.87 11.01
N ASN A 95 -1.42 14.64 10.02
CA ASN A 95 -1.79 13.95 8.78
C ASN A 95 -1.36 12.48 8.84
N PRO A 96 -2.31 11.52 8.98
CA PRO A 96 -1.96 10.13 9.16
C PRO A 96 -1.42 9.44 7.92
N CYS A 97 -1.83 9.88 6.74
CA CYS A 97 -1.43 9.28 5.47
C CYS A 97 0.06 9.50 5.19
N VAL A 98 0.57 10.70 5.48
CA VAL A 98 2.00 11.04 5.29
C VAL A 98 2.88 10.15 6.17
N LEU A 99 2.57 10.06 7.47
CA LEU A 99 3.36 9.23 8.39
C LEU A 99 3.22 7.74 8.08
N CYS A 100 2.03 7.27 7.71
CA CYS A 100 1.83 5.88 7.31
C CYS A 100 2.68 5.51 6.08
N ASN A 101 2.72 6.37 5.05
CA ASN A 101 3.56 6.13 3.88
C ASN A 101 5.04 6.10 4.25
N GLN A 102 5.50 7.07 5.05
CA GLN A 102 6.90 7.19 5.46
C GLN A 102 7.36 6.04 6.37
N GLN A 103 6.58 5.71 7.41
CA GLN A 103 7.00 4.82 8.48
C GLN A 103 6.58 3.37 8.26
N LEU A 104 5.39 3.14 7.69
CA LEU A 104 4.80 1.81 7.60
C LEU A 104 4.90 1.27 6.16
N LYS A 105 4.60 2.07 5.15
CA LYS A 105 4.52 1.57 3.76
C LYS A 105 5.89 1.34 3.15
N PHE A 106 6.67 2.40 2.90
CA PHE A 106 7.89 2.25 2.10
C PHE A 106 9.00 1.47 2.81
N GLY A 107 9.26 1.74 4.10
CA GLY A 107 10.29 1.02 4.85
C GLY A 107 10.07 -0.50 4.89
N HIS A 108 8.83 -0.92 5.17
CA HIS A 108 8.49 -2.35 5.21
C HIS A 108 8.36 -2.97 3.83
N LEU A 109 7.78 -2.29 2.84
CA LEU A 109 7.72 -2.81 1.47
C LEU A 109 9.11 -3.07 0.90
N PHE A 110 10.11 -2.21 1.13
CA PHE A 110 11.48 -2.48 0.68
C PHE A 110 12.12 -3.68 1.41
N THR A 111 11.73 -3.93 2.66
CA THR A 111 12.19 -5.11 3.39
C THR A 111 11.54 -6.38 2.84
N LEU A 112 10.23 -6.37 2.60
CA LEU A 112 9.51 -7.47 1.96
C LEU A 112 9.98 -7.73 0.53
N ALA A 113 10.29 -6.68 -0.23
CA ALA A 113 10.77 -6.82 -1.60
C ALA A 113 12.05 -7.64 -1.63
N ARG A 114 12.99 -7.34 -0.73
CA ARG A 114 14.24 -8.10 -0.57
C ARG A 114 13.98 -9.56 -0.20
N SER A 115 13.03 -9.87 0.69
CA SER A 115 12.75 -11.25 1.09
C SER A 115 12.14 -12.10 -0.03
N VAL A 116 11.50 -11.49 -1.01
CA VAL A 116 10.92 -12.19 -2.18
C VAL A 116 11.76 -12.04 -3.45
N GLY A 117 12.98 -11.48 -3.35
CA GLY A 117 13.88 -11.26 -4.49
C GLY A 117 13.39 -10.21 -5.48
N ALA A 118 12.51 -9.29 -5.07
CA ALA A 118 12.07 -8.17 -5.90
C ALA A 118 13.08 -7.02 -5.86
N GLU A 119 13.43 -6.50 -7.02
CA GLU A 119 14.37 -5.37 -7.18
C GLU A 119 13.66 -4.01 -7.07
N ARG A 120 12.33 -4.01 -7.23
CA ARG A 120 11.51 -2.80 -7.25
C ARG A 120 10.24 -2.98 -6.43
N VAL A 121 9.74 -1.87 -5.90
CA VAL A 121 8.44 -1.77 -5.25
C VAL A 121 7.52 -0.92 -6.13
N ALA A 122 6.27 -1.33 -6.24
CA ALA A 122 5.21 -0.55 -6.87
C ALA A 122 4.03 -0.38 -5.91
N THR A 123 3.26 0.68 -6.14
CA THR A 123 2.02 0.98 -5.42
C THR A 123 1.01 1.58 -6.40
N GLY A 124 -0.27 1.57 -6.06
CA GLY A 124 -1.31 2.25 -6.84
C GLY A 124 -1.34 3.78 -6.68
N HIS A 125 -0.32 4.42 -6.08
CA HIS A 125 -0.36 5.88 -5.95
C HIS A 125 -0.26 6.58 -7.30
N TYR A 126 -1.11 7.57 -7.51
CA TYR A 126 -1.06 8.41 -8.69
C TYR A 126 -0.04 9.54 -8.49
N ALA A 127 1.22 9.21 -8.76
CA ALA A 127 2.38 10.09 -8.77
C ALA A 127 3.42 9.52 -9.76
N ARG A 128 4.49 10.26 -10.03
CA ARG A 128 5.54 9.82 -10.95
C ARG A 128 6.90 9.84 -10.30
N VAL A 129 7.77 8.90 -10.69
CA VAL A 129 9.18 8.91 -10.32
C VAL A 129 10.00 8.99 -11.60
N ALA A 130 10.85 10.01 -11.70
CA ALA A 130 11.76 10.21 -12.82
C ALA A 130 13.09 10.75 -12.30
N ASP A 131 14.20 10.19 -12.79
CA ASP A 131 15.57 10.56 -12.41
C ASP A 131 15.82 10.53 -10.89
N GLY A 132 15.23 9.53 -10.21
CA GLY A 132 15.33 9.37 -8.75
C GLY A 132 14.58 10.43 -7.94
N ARG A 133 13.70 11.21 -8.58
CA ARG A 133 12.90 12.25 -7.93
C ARG A 133 11.42 11.95 -8.01
N LEU A 134 10.68 12.36 -6.98
CA LEU A 134 9.22 12.35 -6.98
C LEU A 134 8.70 13.56 -7.77
N HIS A 135 7.74 13.30 -8.66
CA HIS A 135 7.05 14.29 -9.46
C HIS A 135 5.55 14.14 -9.29
N ARG A 136 4.84 15.26 -9.47
CA ARG A 136 3.38 15.25 -9.55
C ARG A 136 2.90 14.36 -10.70
N ALA A 137 1.73 13.77 -10.51
CA ALA A 137 1.02 13.09 -11.57
C ALA A 137 0.66 14.04 -12.73
N GLU A 138 0.28 13.46 -13.86
CA GLU A 138 -0.08 14.22 -15.05
C GLU A 138 -1.40 14.98 -14.86
N ASP A 139 -2.45 14.29 -14.36
CA ASP A 139 -3.67 14.95 -13.89
C ASP A 139 -3.45 15.50 -12.48
N ARG A 140 -3.34 16.83 -12.39
CA ARG A 140 -3.10 17.55 -11.12
C ARG A 140 -4.27 17.46 -10.14
N ALA A 141 -5.49 17.23 -10.61
CA ALA A 141 -6.66 17.10 -9.74
C ALA A 141 -6.68 15.77 -8.99
N LYS A 142 -5.93 14.78 -9.48
CA LYS A 142 -5.82 13.44 -8.89
C LYS A 142 -4.44 13.16 -8.28
N ASP A 143 -3.54 14.13 -8.32
CA ASP A 143 -2.17 13.97 -7.84
C ASP A 143 -2.12 13.58 -6.36
N GLN A 144 -1.36 12.53 -6.05
CA GLN A 144 -1.17 12.02 -4.69
C GLN A 144 0.24 12.26 -4.17
N SER A 145 1.09 13.00 -4.90
CA SER A 145 2.47 13.28 -4.49
C SER A 145 2.60 13.98 -3.13
N TYR A 146 1.57 14.69 -2.68
CA TYR A 146 1.52 15.32 -1.35
C TYR A 146 1.67 14.32 -0.18
N TYR A 147 1.25 13.07 -0.38
CA TYR A 147 1.26 12.04 0.66
C TYR A 147 2.55 11.18 0.65
N LEU A 148 3.49 11.43 -0.26
CA LEU A 148 4.68 10.62 -0.54
C LEU A 148 5.97 11.41 -0.25
#